data_AF-A0A4Q1AGQ3-F1
#
_entry.id   AF-A0A4Q1AGQ3-F1
#
_cell.length_a   1.000
_cell.length_b   1.000
_cell.length_c   1.000
_cell.angle_alpha   90.00
_cell.angle_beta   90.00
_cell.angle_gamma   90.00
#
_symmetry.space_group_name_H-M   'P 1'
#
loop_
_entity.id
_entity.type
_entity.pdbx_description
1 polymer ?
#
loop_
_entity_poly.entity_id
_entity_poly.type
_entity_poly.pdbx_seq_one_letter_code
_entity_poly.pdbx_strand_id
1 'polypeptide(L)' 'MSFISDATLEEADKEIFDLVEAEKERQTDHLEMIASENFTSP' A
#
# COMPACT_ATOMS: atom_id res chain seq x y z
N MET A 1 -8.07 -24.00 12.56
CA MET A 1 -8.45 -22.91 11.64
C MET A 1 -7.17 -22.36 11.04
N SER A 2 -7.06 -22.34 9.71
CA SER A 2 -6.00 -21.58 9.04
C SER A 2 -6.55 -20.18 8.80
N PHE A 3 -5.85 -19.16 9.27
CA PHE A 3 -6.19 -17.75 9.08
C PHE A 3 -5.44 -17.13 7.89
N ILE A 4 -4.65 -17.93 7.19
CA ILE A 4 -3.83 -17.52 6.05
C ILE A 4 -4.22 -18.38 4.85
N SER A 5 -4.48 -17.72 3.74
CA SER A 5 -4.77 -18.28 2.42
C SER A 5 -3.72 -17.80 1.41
N ASP A 6 -3.61 -18.51 0.29
CA ASP A 6 -2.73 -18.11 -0.83
C ASP A 6 -3.33 -16.99 -1.71
N ALA A 7 -4.57 -16.56 -1.42
CA ALA A 7 -5.18 -15.41 -2.10
C ALA A 7 -4.37 -14.14 -1.88
N THR A 8 -4.21 -13.37 -2.95
CA THR A 8 -3.57 -12.05 -2.90
C THR A 8 -4.44 -11.03 -2.13
N LEU A 9 -3.86 -9.89 -1.74
CA LEU A 9 -4.63 -8.83 -1.08
C LEU A 9 -5.76 -8.31 -1.97
N GLU A 10 -5.53 -8.18 -3.28
CA GLU A 10 -6.55 -7.75 -4.25
C GLU A 10 -7.77 -8.68 -4.27
N GLU A 11 -7.53 -9.99 -4.18
CA GLU A 11 -8.59 -11.01 -4.22
C GLU A 11 -9.30 -11.16 -2.86
N ALA A 12 -8.55 -11.05 -1.77
CA ALA A 12 -9.06 -11.24 -0.42
C ALA A 12 -9.77 -9.98 0.13
N ASP A 13 -9.30 -8.80 -0.24
CA ASP A 13 -9.80 -7.50 0.24
C ASP A 13 -9.54 -6.38 -0.78
N LYS A 14 -10.44 -6.27 -1.75
CA LYS A 14 -10.34 -5.30 -2.85
C LYS A 14 -10.35 -3.84 -2.36
N GLU A 15 -11.10 -3.55 -1.30
CA GLU A 15 -11.23 -2.19 -0.77
C GLU A 15 -9.90 -1.72 -0.18
N ILE A 16 -9.25 -2.54 0.64
CA ILE A 16 -7.94 -2.21 1.20
C ILE A 16 -6.87 -2.17 0.12
N PHE A 17 -6.89 -3.09 -0.84
CA PHE A 17 -5.97 -3.05 -1.98
C PHE A 17 -6.05 -1.71 -2.73
N ASP A 18 -7.26 -1.24 -3.04
CA ASP A 18 -7.46 0.02 -3.75
C ASP A 18 -6.94 1.23 -2.97
N LEU A 19 -7.10 1.22 -1.64
CA LEU A 19 -6.55 2.28 -0.78
C LEU A 19 -5.02 2.28 -0.75
N VAL A 20 -4.39 1.11 -0.75
CA VAL A 20 -2.92 0.98 -0.82
C VAL A 20 -2.39 1.50 -2.15
N GLU A 21 -3.04 1.16 -3.26
CA GLU A 21 -2.66 1.66 -4.58
C GLU A 21 -2.83 3.17 -4.70
N ALA A 22 -3.92 3.73 -4.16
CA ALA A 22 -4.14 5.18 -4.12
C ALA A 22 -3.10 5.91 -3.26
N GLU A 23 -2.67 5.34 -2.12
CA GLU A 23 -1.61 5.94 -1.30
C GLU A 23 -0.26 5.87 -2.00
N LYS A 24 0.03 4.78 -2.72
CA LYS A 24 1.24 4.68 -3.54
C LYS A 24 1.30 5.81 -4.57
N GLU A 25 0.20 6.05 -5.29
CA GLU A 25 0.09 7.18 -6.23
C GLU A 25 0.28 8.52 -5.51
N ARG A 26 -0.39 8.73 -4.36
CA ARG A 26 -0.23 9.96 -3.57
C ARG A 26 1.24 10.21 -3.20
N GLN A 27 1.96 9.18 -2.77
CA GLN A 27 3.36 9.27 -2.39
C GLN A 27 4.29 9.59 -3.57
N THR A 28 4.02 9.05 -4.76
CA THR A 28 4.92 9.20 -5.92
C THR A 28 4.64 10.43 -6.76
N ASP A 29 3.41 10.96 -6.71
CA ASP A 29 2.98 12.07 -7.56
C ASP A 29 3.09 13.43 -6.87
N HIS A 30 3.52 13.45 -5.60
CA HIS A 30 3.77 14.66 -4.83
C HIS A 30 5.23 14.74 -4.38
N LEU A 31 5.72 15.97 -4.20
CA LEU A 31 7.01 16.20 -3.58
C LEU A 31 6.88 16.04 -2.05
N GLU A 32 7.27 14.89 -1.53
CA GLU A 32 7.27 14.63 -0.09
C GLU A 32 8.40 15.42 0.60
N MET A 33 8.03 16.48 1.32
CA MET A 33 8.96 17.40 1.99
C MET A 33 8.85 17.34 3.52
N ILE A 34 8.09 16.38 4.05
CA ILE A 34 8.04 16.15 5.49
C ILE A 34 9.40 15.62 5.93
N ALA A 35 10.12 16.42 6.72
CA ALA A 35 11.52 16.14 7.07
C ALA A 35 11.74 14.82 7.84
N SER A 36 10.69 14.27 8.45
CA SER A 36 10.71 12.99 9.17
C SER A 36 10.32 11.79 8.29
N GLU A 37 9.83 12.01 7.08
CA GLU A 37 9.41 10.95 6.17
C GLU A 37 10.50 10.62 5.14
N ASN A 38 10.46 9.40 4.62
CA ASN A 38 11.43 8.89 3.65
C ASN A 38 10.87 7.68 2.90
N PHE A 39 11.49 7.32 1.78
CA PHE A 39 11.22 6.07 1.06
C PHE A 39 12.22 4.99 1.48
N THR A 40 11.71 3.84 1.95
CA THR A 40 12.54 2.66 2.21
C THR A 40 12.86 1.91 0.92
N SER A 41 13.82 0.98 0.97
CA SER A 41 14.09 0.06 -0.14
C SER A 41 12.92 -0.90 -0.38
N PRO A 42 12.79 -1.46 -1.60
CA PRO A 42 11.82 -2.52 -1.91
C PRO A 42 11.93 -3.75 -1.01
#